data_AF-A0A0G0PRM5-F1
#
_entry.id   AF-A0A0G0PRM5-F1
#
_cell.length_a   1.000
_cell.length_b   1.000
_cell.length_c   1.000
_cell.angle_alpha   90.00
_cell.angle_beta   90.00
_cell.angle_gamma   90.00
#
_symmetry.space_group_name_H-M   'P 1'
#
loop_
_entity.id
_entity.type
_entity.pdbx_description
1 polymer ?
#
loop_
_entity_poly.entity_id
_entity_poly.type
_entity_poly.pdbx_seq_one_letter_code
_entity_poly.pdbx_strand_id
1 'polypeptide(L)'
;MGVGIVSAQIDPNLNTRLQQAPIIVNRTSLSLFEQIPDLYIQRAAAIPMIFGNRSVGVNTDEAISCLVWESDEACWDNRPNCLLDCIKLDHADPTYNLPADTINWYRPGGYNRTNWIHEPFAETWYTMTADYMALLDNNQVQGQRSINNFSVYTFQFSYLNVLDFDSIAEQPGGFFWNNAGDKNDVYDLETRLARFPNKYFIFMTSSLARSIGNSVATDFNNQMRQYIQQRDSLGKYRVFLDFADIESHLPDGSPCYDDRDGVQYCQSPGVCENLANDGINYPAICQHYTVETTNGHLTMGPIRIRIAKAFWVLMAQLAGWNPGGVNPSPVPSQTSTPTPSINPGASVTDIPTQMPTSSPTQPPLPGDANGDRRVDGIDYVIWLNHYNQETNGGYLDGDFNSDGMVDGIDYVLWLNNYV
;
A
#
# COMPACT_ATOMS: atom_id res chain seq x y z
N MET A 1 23.44 6.52 21.65
CA MET A 1 23.59 5.06 21.46
C MET A 1 23.38 4.78 19.99
N GLY A 2 24.37 4.22 19.31
CA GLY A 2 24.33 4.08 17.84
C GLY A 2 23.21 3.13 17.41
N VAL A 3 22.35 3.60 16.51
CA VAL A 3 21.39 2.77 15.80
C VAL A 3 22.20 1.87 14.88
N GLY A 4 22.39 0.61 15.29
CA GLY A 4 22.95 -0.40 14.41
C GLY A 4 22.05 -0.50 13.18
N ILE A 5 22.62 -0.36 11.99
CA ILE A 5 21.88 -0.50 10.73
C ILE A 5 21.35 -1.93 10.68
N VAL A 6 20.04 -2.09 10.86
CA VAL A 6 19.37 -3.37 10.65
C VAL A 6 19.31 -3.57 9.15
N SER A 7 20.17 -4.45 8.61
CA SER A 7 20.09 -4.87 7.20
C SER A 7 18.72 -5.49 6.90
N ALA A 8 18.25 -5.39 5.64
CA ALA A 8 17.04 -6.09 5.18
C ALA A 8 17.06 -7.56 5.62
N GLN A 9 16.08 -7.97 6.43
CA GLN A 9 16.06 -9.30 7.03
C GLN A 9 14.66 -9.88 7.03
N ILE A 10 14.23 -10.37 5.86
CA ILE A 10 13.26 -11.48 5.82
C ILE A 10 13.76 -12.58 6.76
N ASP A 11 12.84 -13.22 7.48
CA ASP A 11 13.13 -14.36 8.32
C ASP A 11 13.86 -15.46 7.51
N PRO A 12 15.11 -15.81 7.87
CA PRO A 12 15.83 -16.87 7.16
C PRO A 12 15.12 -18.23 7.25
N ASN A 13 14.21 -18.42 8.21
CA ASN A 13 13.43 -19.63 8.38
C ASN A 13 12.01 -19.51 7.78
N LEU A 14 11.70 -18.45 7.04
CA LEU A 14 10.35 -18.22 6.50
C LEU A 14 9.86 -19.38 5.65
N ASN A 15 10.72 -19.96 4.80
CA ASN A 15 10.36 -21.13 4.00
C ASN A 15 9.97 -22.34 4.86
N THR A 16 10.68 -22.59 5.97
CA THR A 16 10.34 -23.67 6.91
C THR A 16 9.03 -23.39 7.64
N ARG A 17 8.78 -22.14 8.05
CA ARG A 17 7.50 -21.74 8.65
C ARG A 17 6.34 -21.97 7.68
N LEU A 18 6.51 -21.56 6.42
CA LEU A 18 5.52 -21.77 5.38
C LEU A 18 5.35 -23.25 5.01
N GLN A 19 6.30 -24.14 5.29
CA GLN A 19 6.06 -25.59 5.19
C GLN A 19 5.20 -26.15 6.34
N GLN A 20 4.96 -25.37 7.40
CA GLN A 20 4.18 -25.80 8.56
C GLN A 20 2.76 -25.23 8.53
N ALA A 21 2.61 -23.93 8.26
CA ALA A 21 1.32 -23.25 8.23
C ALA A 21 1.36 -21.99 7.34
N PRO A 22 0.21 -21.51 6.83
CA PRO A 22 0.14 -20.21 6.17
C PRO A 22 0.39 -19.08 7.17
N ILE A 23 0.92 -17.95 6.69
CA ILE A 23 0.88 -16.69 7.43
C ILE A 23 -0.39 -15.96 7.00
N ILE A 24 -1.32 -15.78 7.93
CA ILE A 24 -2.61 -15.15 7.69
C ILE A 24 -2.69 -13.90 8.56
N VAL A 25 -2.94 -12.76 7.94
CA VAL A 25 -3.33 -11.53 8.62
C VAL A 25 -4.76 -11.19 8.22
N ASN A 26 -5.64 -11.07 9.20
CA ASN A 26 -7.06 -10.73 9.02
C ASN A 26 -7.52 -9.82 10.17
N ARG A 27 -8.84 -9.61 10.34
CA ARG A 27 -9.36 -8.71 11.39
C ARG A 27 -8.88 -9.05 12.80
N THR A 28 -8.70 -10.34 13.11
CA THR A 28 -8.31 -10.78 14.46
C THR A 28 -6.84 -10.48 14.74
N SER A 29 -6.03 -10.29 13.68
CA SER A 29 -4.61 -9.95 13.76
C SER A 29 -4.38 -8.48 14.07
N LEU A 30 -5.36 -7.59 13.93
CA LEU A 30 -5.14 -6.13 14.12
C LEU A 30 -4.72 -5.77 15.54
N SER A 31 -5.20 -6.52 16.54
CA SER A 31 -4.80 -6.35 17.94
C SER A 31 -3.30 -6.60 18.18
N LEU A 32 -2.64 -7.30 17.26
CA LEU A 32 -1.20 -7.58 17.33
C LEU A 32 -0.36 -6.35 16.97
N PHE A 33 -0.90 -5.35 16.29
CA PHE A 33 -0.12 -4.20 15.81
C PHE A 33 0.63 -3.47 16.95
N GLU A 34 -0.06 -3.19 18.06
CA GLU A 34 0.53 -2.55 19.24
C GLU A 34 1.51 -3.46 19.99
N GLN A 35 1.58 -4.74 19.62
CA GLN A 35 2.42 -5.76 20.25
C GLN A 35 3.67 -6.07 19.43
N ILE A 36 3.84 -5.46 18.24
CA ILE A 36 5.02 -5.69 17.40
C ILE A 36 6.26 -5.15 18.13
N PRO A 37 7.25 -5.98 18.46
CA PRO A 37 8.49 -5.49 19.06
C PRO A 37 9.25 -4.58 18.10
N ASP A 38 9.89 -3.53 18.62
CA ASP A 38 10.63 -2.53 17.83
C ASP A 38 11.64 -3.13 16.85
N LEU A 39 12.31 -4.23 17.24
CA LEU A 39 13.22 -4.96 16.36
C LEU A 39 12.53 -5.41 15.06
N TYR A 40 11.30 -5.92 15.15
CA TYR A 40 10.56 -6.41 14.00
C TYR A 40 9.91 -5.29 13.20
N ILE A 41 9.61 -4.15 13.81
CA ILE A 41 9.26 -2.92 13.08
C ILE A 41 10.45 -2.47 12.22
N GLN A 42 11.66 -2.40 12.80
CA GLN A 42 12.86 -2.00 12.06
C GLN A 42 13.22 -2.99 10.94
N ARG A 43 13.11 -4.31 11.22
CA ARG A 43 13.33 -5.33 10.19
C ARG A 43 12.28 -5.28 9.09
N ALA A 44 11.00 -5.07 9.43
CA ALA A 44 9.92 -4.92 8.47
C ALA A 44 10.11 -3.70 7.56
N ALA A 45 10.45 -2.55 8.15
CA ALA A 45 10.81 -1.32 7.44
C ALA A 45 11.98 -1.51 6.46
N ALA A 46 12.91 -2.40 6.78
CA ALA A 46 14.07 -2.70 5.94
C ALA A 46 13.77 -3.69 4.79
N ILE A 47 12.61 -4.36 4.76
CA ILE A 47 12.24 -5.28 3.67
C ILE A 47 11.84 -4.47 2.43
N PRO A 48 12.50 -4.66 1.27
CA PRO A 48 12.05 -4.07 0.02
C PRO A 48 10.78 -4.77 -0.46
N MET A 49 9.69 -4.01 -0.51
CA MET A 49 8.37 -4.47 -0.94
C MET A 49 7.88 -3.63 -2.11
N ILE A 50 7.25 -4.28 -3.09
CA ILE A 50 6.43 -3.59 -4.08
C ILE A 50 5.01 -4.12 -4.07
N PHE A 51 4.04 -3.23 -4.13
CA PHE A 51 2.64 -3.61 -4.25
C PHE A 51 1.95 -2.73 -5.27
N GLY A 52 0.98 -3.29 -5.99
CA GLY A 52 0.32 -2.56 -7.07
C GLY A 52 -1.15 -2.90 -7.22
N ASN A 53 -1.95 -1.84 -7.34
CA ASN A 53 -3.36 -1.83 -7.75
C ASN A 53 -3.74 -0.35 -8.03
N ARG A 54 -4.72 -0.09 -8.89
CA ARG A 54 -5.36 1.25 -8.95
C ARG A 54 -6.28 1.46 -7.76
N SER A 55 -6.73 2.71 -7.59
CA SER A 55 -7.80 3.06 -6.65
C SER A 55 -7.42 2.64 -5.22
N VAL A 56 -7.98 1.54 -4.71
CA VAL A 56 -7.68 0.96 -3.40
C VAL A 56 -6.18 0.77 -3.16
N GLY A 57 -5.39 0.45 -4.18
CA GLY A 57 -3.93 0.35 -4.03
C GLY A 57 -3.27 1.68 -3.66
N VAL A 58 -3.67 2.77 -4.30
CA VAL A 58 -3.18 4.13 -4.00
C VAL A 58 -3.62 4.53 -2.59
N ASN A 59 -4.89 4.29 -2.26
CA ASN A 59 -5.40 4.59 -0.92
C ASN A 59 -4.74 3.73 0.18
N THR A 60 -4.31 2.51 -0.16
CA THR A 60 -3.51 1.67 0.73
C THR A 60 -2.10 2.25 0.93
N ASP A 61 -1.47 2.78 -0.11
CA ASP A 61 -0.17 3.46 0.00
C ASP A 61 -0.23 4.70 0.91
N GLU A 62 -1.27 5.51 0.71
CA GLU A 62 -1.56 6.66 1.54
C GLU A 62 -1.85 6.25 2.99
N ALA A 63 -2.65 5.19 3.19
CA ALA A 63 -2.98 4.67 4.51
C ALA A 63 -1.74 4.20 5.28
N ILE A 64 -0.82 3.49 4.63
CA ILE A 64 0.45 3.08 5.23
C ILE A 64 1.30 4.32 5.58
N SER A 65 1.25 5.36 4.74
CA SER A 65 1.98 6.62 4.96
C SER A 65 1.48 7.41 6.16
N CYS A 66 0.23 7.23 6.59
CA CYS A 66 -0.30 7.84 7.82
C CYS A 66 0.56 7.49 9.04
N LEU A 67 1.03 6.25 9.13
CA LEU A 67 1.81 5.76 10.26
C LEU A 67 3.25 6.26 10.28
N VAL A 68 3.72 7.02 9.28
CA VAL A 68 5.07 7.63 9.29
C VAL A 68 5.19 8.63 10.44
N TRP A 69 4.09 9.24 10.87
CA TRP A 69 4.04 10.10 12.05
C TRP A 69 4.12 9.28 13.34
N GLU A 70 4.66 9.89 14.39
CA GLU A 70 4.80 9.21 15.68
C GLU A 70 3.47 8.85 16.34
N SER A 71 2.41 9.61 16.08
CA SER A 71 1.06 9.32 16.56
C SER A 71 -0.01 9.90 15.64
N ASP A 72 -1.26 9.52 15.89
CA ASP A 72 -2.42 10.15 15.26
C ASP A 72 -2.53 11.64 15.60
N GLU A 73 -2.22 12.05 16.84
CA GLU A 73 -2.19 13.46 17.23
C GLU A 73 -1.07 14.23 16.52
N ALA A 74 0.13 13.64 16.41
CA ALA A 74 1.24 14.26 15.70
C ALA A 74 0.92 14.42 14.20
N CYS A 75 0.25 13.43 13.58
CA CYS A 75 -0.28 13.56 12.24
C CYS A 75 -1.31 14.72 12.15
N TRP A 76 -2.28 14.77 13.06
CA TRP A 76 -3.32 15.81 13.08
C TRP A 76 -2.74 17.23 13.23
N ASP A 77 -1.74 17.41 14.08
CA ASP A 77 -1.09 18.71 14.31
C ASP A 77 -0.25 19.19 13.13
N ASN A 78 0.17 18.28 12.23
CA ASN A 78 1.00 18.59 11.07
C ASN A 78 0.23 18.70 9.75
N ARG A 79 -1.09 18.87 9.78
CA ARG A 79 -1.87 19.18 8.57
C ARG A 79 -1.41 20.52 7.96
N PRO A 80 -1.28 20.62 6.62
CA PRO A 80 -1.77 19.68 5.60
C PRO A 80 -0.80 18.54 5.23
N ASN A 81 0.38 18.45 5.85
CA ASN A 81 1.41 17.45 5.49
C ASN A 81 1.02 16.02 5.88
N CYS A 82 0.18 15.85 6.90
CA CYS A 82 -0.56 14.60 7.08
C CYS A 82 -1.91 14.70 6.35
N LEU A 83 -2.23 13.69 5.54
CA LEU A 83 -3.49 13.64 4.80
C LEU A 83 -4.67 13.69 5.79
N LEU A 84 -5.67 14.53 5.49
CA LEU A 84 -6.86 14.71 6.34
C LEU A 84 -7.64 13.41 6.54
N ASP A 85 -7.40 12.38 5.73
CA ASP A 85 -8.07 11.08 5.82
C ASP A 85 -7.31 10.06 6.69
N CYS A 86 -6.14 10.43 7.25
CA CYS A 86 -5.36 9.62 8.19
C CYS A 86 -5.90 9.61 9.62
N ILE A 87 -6.87 10.47 9.90
CA ILE A 87 -7.40 10.75 11.24
C ILE A 87 -8.82 10.21 11.39
N LYS A 88 -9.35 10.26 12.60
CA LYS A 88 -10.74 9.88 12.86
C LYS A 88 -11.69 10.67 11.97
N LEU A 89 -12.52 9.97 11.22
CA LEU A 89 -13.72 10.54 10.61
C LEU A 89 -14.89 10.33 11.55
N ASP A 90 -15.55 11.42 11.92
CA ASP A 90 -16.82 11.38 12.61
C ASP A 90 -17.95 11.27 11.58
N HIS A 91 -18.65 10.14 11.62
CA HIS A 91 -19.80 9.84 10.79
C HIS A 91 -20.98 10.74 11.18
N ALA A 92 -21.77 11.18 10.18
CA ALA A 92 -22.93 12.05 10.39
C ALA A 92 -23.99 11.41 11.30
N ASP A 93 -24.15 10.10 11.19
CA ASP A 93 -24.84 9.27 12.19
C ASP A 93 -23.82 8.74 13.23
N PRO A 94 -23.90 9.17 14.49
CA PRO A 94 -22.95 8.78 15.54
C PRO A 94 -22.93 7.29 15.89
N THR A 95 -23.97 6.52 15.53
CA THR A 95 -24.02 5.07 15.81
C THR A 95 -22.95 4.29 15.05
N TYR A 96 -22.42 4.85 13.96
CA TYR A 96 -21.37 4.25 13.15
C TYR A 96 -19.96 4.71 13.54
N ASN A 97 -19.83 5.59 14.55
CA ASN A 97 -18.53 6.01 15.04
C ASN A 97 -17.86 4.89 15.84
N LEU A 98 -16.61 4.59 15.49
CA LEU A 98 -15.79 3.70 16.29
C LEU A 98 -15.19 4.42 17.51
N PRO A 99 -14.87 3.65 18.56
CA PRO A 99 -13.94 4.07 19.61
C PRO A 99 -12.61 4.57 19.01
N ALA A 100 -12.04 5.63 19.60
CA ALA A 100 -10.81 6.25 19.08
C ALA A 100 -9.62 5.26 19.06
N ASP A 101 -9.49 4.44 20.10
CA ASP A 101 -8.46 3.40 20.21
C ASP A 101 -8.43 2.39 19.05
N THR A 102 -9.50 2.30 18.25
CA THR A 102 -9.53 1.46 17.05
C THR A 102 -8.59 1.95 15.96
N ILE A 103 -8.26 3.25 15.97
CA ILE A 103 -7.44 3.91 14.95
C ILE A 103 -6.24 4.67 15.52
N ASN A 104 -6.14 4.89 16.83
CA ASN A 104 -4.97 5.54 17.40
C ASN A 104 -3.69 4.72 17.18
N TRP A 105 -2.55 5.38 17.10
CA TRP A 105 -1.24 4.73 17.11
C TRP A 105 -0.23 5.60 17.85
N TYR A 106 0.78 4.99 18.45
CA TYR A 106 1.90 5.73 19.00
C TYR A 106 3.19 4.93 18.92
N ARG A 107 4.21 5.51 18.29
CA ARG A 107 5.57 5.00 18.29
C ARG A 107 6.56 6.16 18.11
N PRO A 108 7.54 6.34 19.03
CA PRO A 108 8.60 7.32 18.83
C PRO A 108 9.32 7.13 17.49
N GLY A 109 9.31 8.19 16.66
CA GLY A 109 9.90 8.19 15.32
C GLY A 109 9.04 7.52 14.24
N GLY A 110 7.79 7.17 14.54
CA GLY A 110 6.81 6.64 13.60
C GLY A 110 7.20 5.32 12.95
N TYR A 111 6.56 5.02 11.82
CA TYR A 111 6.72 3.77 11.09
C TYR A 111 7.32 4.02 9.70
N ASN A 112 8.64 3.87 9.60
CA ASN A 112 9.34 4.11 8.33
C ASN A 112 8.97 3.04 7.28
N ARG A 113 8.35 3.46 6.19
CA ARG A 113 7.94 2.61 5.07
C ARG A 113 8.69 2.89 3.75
N THR A 114 9.83 3.58 3.77
CA THR A 114 10.51 4.05 2.52
C THR A 114 10.93 2.93 1.56
N ASN A 115 11.05 1.69 2.04
CA ASN A 115 11.35 0.52 1.20
C ASN A 115 10.09 -0.18 0.65
N TRP A 116 8.90 0.32 0.96
CA TRP A 116 7.62 -0.22 0.48
C TRP A 116 7.09 0.72 -0.60
N ILE A 117 7.22 0.28 -1.83
CA ILE A 117 6.92 1.06 -3.03
C ILE A 117 5.55 0.65 -3.55
N HIS A 118 4.65 1.60 -3.71
CA HIS A 118 3.45 1.41 -4.51
C HIS A 118 3.77 1.74 -5.97
N GLU A 119 3.24 0.93 -6.87
CA GLU A 119 3.26 1.20 -8.30
C GLU A 119 1.85 0.95 -8.87
N PRO A 120 1.19 1.96 -9.46
CA PRO A 120 -0.12 1.80 -10.05
C PRO A 120 -0.14 0.66 -11.07
N PHE A 121 -1.13 -0.23 -10.94
CA PHE A 121 -1.27 -1.39 -11.82
C PHE A 121 -2.75 -1.72 -11.94
N ALA A 122 -3.28 -1.69 -13.16
CA ALA A 122 -4.71 -1.43 -13.32
C ALA A 122 -5.29 -1.92 -14.64
N GLU A 123 -5.92 -3.08 -14.61
CA GLU A 123 -6.64 -3.61 -15.78
C GLU A 123 -7.91 -4.40 -15.36
N THR A 124 -8.54 -5.12 -16.29
CA THR A 124 -9.47 -6.22 -15.95
C THR A 124 -8.74 -7.29 -15.13
N TRP A 125 -9.45 -8.15 -14.41
CA TRP A 125 -8.77 -9.19 -13.60
C TRP A 125 -7.86 -10.09 -14.47
N TYR A 126 -8.33 -10.44 -15.67
CA TYR A 126 -7.62 -11.32 -16.59
C TYR A 126 -6.37 -10.65 -17.14
N THR A 127 -6.53 -9.44 -17.72
CA THR A 127 -5.41 -8.70 -18.30
C THR A 127 -4.39 -8.33 -17.22
N MET A 128 -4.84 -7.91 -16.05
CA MET A 128 -3.94 -7.59 -14.93
C MET A 128 -3.09 -8.79 -14.52
N THR A 129 -3.69 -9.98 -14.47
CA THR A 129 -2.94 -11.21 -14.17
C THR A 129 -1.96 -11.56 -15.31
N ALA A 130 -2.42 -11.47 -16.56
CA ALA A 130 -1.60 -11.75 -17.74
C ALA A 130 -0.36 -10.84 -17.82
N ASP A 131 -0.56 -9.53 -17.62
CA ASP A 131 0.50 -8.54 -17.64
C ASP A 131 1.49 -8.77 -16.49
N TYR A 132 0.97 -9.13 -15.31
CA TYR A 132 1.83 -9.48 -14.18
C TYR A 132 2.69 -10.70 -14.46
N MET A 133 2.12 -11.73 -15.08
CA MET A 133 2.85 -12.92 -15.49
C MET A 133 3.91 -12.60 -16.55
N ALA A 134 3.60 -11.73 -17.50
CA ALA A 134 4.55 -11.26 -18.50
C ALA A 134 5.72 -10.49 -17.85
N LEU A 135 5.48 -9.70 -16.81
CA LEU A 135 6.55 -9.06 -16.02
C LEU A 135 7.43 -10.13 -15.35
N LEU A 136 6.84 -11.13 -14.69
CA LEU A 136 7.61 -12.21 -14.06
C LEU A 136 8.45 -12.99 -15.08
N ASP A 137 7.93 -13.23 -16.29
CA ASP A 137 8.67 -13.89 -17.39
C ASP A 137 9.90 -13.10 -17.83
N ASN A 138 9.89 -11.78 -17.62
CA ASN A 138 11.01 -10.89 -17.89
C ASN A 138 11.86 -10.58 -16.64
N ASN A 139 11.68 -11.33 -15.53
CA ASN A 139 12.32 -11.07 -14.23
C ASN A 139 12.03 -9.65 -13.70
N GLN A 140 10.81 -9.18 -13.93
CA GLN A 140 10.30 -7.88 -13.53
C GLN A 140 9.08 -7.99 -12.62
N VAL A 141 8.74 -6.86 -12.01
CA VAL A 141 7.51 -6.57 -11.26
C VAL A 141 6.93 -5.24 -11.77
N GLN A 142 5.88 -4.72 -11.14
CA GLN A 142 5.20 -3.49 -11.57
C GLN A 142 6.20 -2.34 -11.82
N GLY A 143 5.88 -1.49 -12.81
CA GLY A 143 6.76 -0.39 -13.23
C GLY A 143 8.01 -0.88 -13.96
N GLN A 144 7.97 -2.11 -14.50
CA GLN A 144 9.10 -2.77 -15.18
C GLN A 144 10.38 -2.84 -14.34
N ARG A 145 10.24 -2.78 -13.01
CA ARG A 145 11.36 -2.81 -12.08
C ARG A 145 11.89 -4.24 -11.98
N SER A 146 13.20 -4.40 -11.78
CA SER A 146 13.77 -5.73 -11.60
C SER A 146 13.21 -6.40 -10.35
N ILE A 147 12.75 -7.64 -10.49
CA ILE A 147 12.30 -8.46 -9.35
C ILE A 147 13.41 -8.63 -8.30
N ASN A 148 14.68 -8.50 -8.69
CA ASN A 148 15.82 -8.62 -7.78
C ASN A 148 15.93 -7.48 -6.76
N ASN A 149 15.26 -6.36 -7.01
CA ASN A 149 15.23 -5.23 -6.08
C ASN A 149 14.25 -5.45 -4.91
N PHE A 150 13.40 -6.47 -5.00
CA PHE A 150 12.33 -6.71 -4.04
C PHE A 150 12.41 -8.11 -3.42
N SER A 151 12.11 -8.21 -2.13
CA SER A 151 11.96 -9.49 -1.42
C SER A 151 10.50 -9.90 -1.31
N VAL A 152 9.60 -8.91 -1.21
CA VAL A 152 8.16 -9.10 -1.10
C VAL A 152 7.51 -8.37 -2.27
N TYR A 153 6.53 -9.00 -2.90
CA TYR A 153 5.79 -8.36 -3.98
C TYR A 153 4.35 -8.84 -4.02
N THR A 154 3.44 -8.01 -4.52
CA THR A 154 2.03 -8.38 -4.66
C THR A 154 1.31 -7.48 -5.66
N PHE A 155 0.19 -7.96 -6.18
CA PHE A 155 -0.86 -7.10 -6.72
C PHE A 155 -2.19 -7.51 -6.08
N GLN A 156 -3.11 -6.55 -5.96
CA GLN A 156 -4.43 -6.79 -5.39
C GLN A 156 -5.50 -6.65 -6.46
N PHE A 157 -6.48 -7.55 -6.49
CA PHE A 157 -7.75 -7.31 -7.18
C PHE A 157 -8.58 -6.33 -6.36
N SER A 158 -8.98 -5.18 -6.92
CA SER A 158 -9.92 -4.28 -6.25
C SER A 158 -11.37 -4.76 -6.44
N TYR A 159 -12.33 -4.06 -5.83
CA TYR A 159 -13.76 -4.24 -6.08
C TYR A 159 -14.11 -4.09 -7.58
N LEU A 160 -13.27 -3.37 -8.36
CA LEU A 160 -13.43 -3.20 -9.80
C LEU A 160 -13.07 -4.44 -10.63
N ASN A 161 -12.60 -5.50 -9.98
CA ASN A 161 -12.22 -6.77 -10.61
C ASN A 161 -13.15 -7.92 -10.21
N VAL A 162 -14.16 -7.64 -9.38
CA VAL A 162 -15.11 -8.61 -8.82
C VAL A 162 -16.55 -8.09 -8.91
N LEU A 163 -16.86 -7.34 -9.97
CA LEU A 163 -18.22 -6.88 -10.25
C LEU A 163 -19.12 -8.07 -10.64
N ASP A 164 -20.44 -7.92 -10.56
CA ASP A 164 -21.42 -8.99 -10.79
C ASP A 164 -21.30 -9.68 -12.16
N PHE A 165 -20.69 -9.01 -13.14
CA PHE A 165 -20.47 -9.51 -14.49
C PHE A 165 -19.04 -10.03 -14.73
N ASP A 166 -18.15 -9.97 -13.74
CA ASP A 166 -16.78 -10.47 -13.86
C ASP A 166 -16.75 -12.00 -13.72
N SER A 167 -15.94 -12.64 -14.57
CA SER A 167 -15.78 -14.10 -14.61
C SER A 167 -14.78 -14.65 -13.59
N ILE A 168 -14.18 -13.80 -12.75
CA ILE A 168 -13.04 -14.15 -11.89
C ILE A 168 -13.34 -15.32 -10.92
N ALA A 169 -14.59 -15.48 -10.50
CA ALA A 169 -15.03 -16.53 -9.58
C ALA A 169 -15.65 -17.75 -10.29
N GLU A 170 -15.73 -17.77 -11.62
CA GLU A 170 -16.40 -18.84 -12.37
C GLU A 170 -15.76 -20.22 -12.16
N GLN A 171 -16.61 -21.25 -12.11
CA GLN A 171 -16.18 -22.65 -12.10
C GLN A 171 -16.99 -23.43 -13.15
N PRO A 172 -16.39 -23.82 -14.30
CA PRO A 172 -15.00 -23.59 -14.72
C PRO A 172 -14.75 -22.18 -15.28
N GLY A 173 -13.48 -21.76 -15.38
CA GLY A 173 -13.08 -20.57 -16.16
C GLY A 173 -12.46 -19.43 -15.36
N GLY A 174 -12.74 -19.33 -14.06
CA GLY A 174 -12.24 -18.27 -13.19
C GLY A 174 -10.80 -18.44 -12.74
N PHE A 175 -10.33 -17.50 -11.92
CA PHE A 175 -8.94 -17.41 -11.46
C PHE A 175 -8.48 -18.62 -10.63
N PHE A 176 -9.39 -19.28 -9.92
CA PHE A 176 -9.09 -20.48 -9.11
C PHE A 176 -9.41 -21.80 -9.82
N TRP A 177 -9.81 -21.77 -11.08
CA TRP A 177 -9.94 -22.96 -11.91
C TRP A 177 -8.62 -23.27 -12.61
N ASN A 178 -8.19 -24.54 -12.65
CA ASN A 178 -6.99 -24.94 -13.41
C ASN A 178 -7.39 -25.10 -14.89
N ASN A 179 -7.32 -24.01 -15.63
CA ASN A 179 -7.72 -23.97 -17.01
C ASN A 179 -6.68 -24.69 -17.88
N ALA A 180 -7.13 -25.28 -18.98
CA ALA A 180 -6.21 -25.97 -19.88
C ALA A 180 -5.30 -24.97 -20.63
N GLY A 181 -3.99 -25.08 -20.41
CA GLY A 181 -2.98 -24.20 -20.98
C GLY A 181 -2.79 -22.92 -20.17
N ASP A 182 -1.90 -22.04 -20.63
CA ASP A 182 -1.58 -20.77 -19.95
C ASP A 182 -2.74 -19.78 -20.15
N LYS A 183 -3.65 -19.74 -19.17
CA LYS A 183 -4.89 -18.95 -19.17
C LYS A 183 -4.91 -17.93 -18.06
N ASN A 184 -3.74 -17.60 -17.51
CA ASN A 184 -3.55 -16.55 -16.52
C ASN A 184 -4.40 -16.80 -15.26
N ASP A 185 -4.55 -18.06 -14.85
CA ASP A 185 -5.15 -18.43 -13.59
C ASP A 185 -4.10 -18.57 -12.48
N VAL A 186 -4.53 -18.89 -11.27
CA VAL A 186 -3.62 -18.96 -10.12
C VAL A 186 -2.54 -20.04 -10.29
N TYR A 187 -2.80 -21.12 -11.03
CA TYR A 187 -1.86 -22.22 -11.21
C TYR A 187 -0.73 -21.83 -12.18
N ASP A 188 -1.05 -21.04 -13.21
CA ASP A 188 -0.07 -20.42 -14.09
C ASP A 188 0.78 -19.38 -13.33
N LEU A 189 0.15 -18.61 -12.44
CA LEU A 189 0.85 -17.62 -11.60
C LEU A 189 1.88 -18.33 -10.73
N GLU A 190 1.46 -19.38 -10.02
CA GLU A 190 2.33 -20.13 -9.12
C GLU A 190 3.52 -20.77 -9.83
N THR A 191 3.33 -21.24 -11.06
CA THR A 191 4.42 -21.77 -11.87
C THR A 191 5.51 -20.73 -12.07
N ARG A 192 5.13 -19.46 -12.28
CA ARG A 192 6.07 -18.33 -12.43
C ARG A 192 6.68 -17.91 -11.10
N LEU A 193 5.90 -17.89 -10.02
CA LEU A 193 6.36 -17.58 -8.67
C LEU A 193 7.39 -18.60 -8.18
N ALA A 194 7.23 -19.88 -8.51
CA ALA A 194 8.13 -20.96 -8.10
C ALA A 194 9.58 -20.80 -8.63
N ARG A 195 9.79 -19.98 -9.67
CA ARG A 195 11.13 -19.61 -10.17
C ARG A 195 11.91 -18.72 -9.19
N PHE A 196 11.23 -18.13 -8.21
CA PHE A 196 11.80 -17.19 -7.24
C PHE A 196 11.61 -17.69 -5.79
N PRO A 197 12.19 -18.84 -5.40
CA PRO A 197 11.85 -19.54 -4.16
C PRO A 197 12.18 -18.79 -2.85
N ASN A 198 12.98 -17.72 -2.92
CA ASN A 198 13.36 -16.83 -1.81
C ASN A 198 12.77 -15.43 -1.95
N LYS A 199 11.71 -15.28 -2.74
CA LYS A 199 10.88 -14.08 -2.80
C LYS A 199 9.44 -14.46 -2.47
N TYR A 200 8.68 -13.52 -1.92
CA TYR A 200 7.41 -13.83 -1.28
C TYR A 200 6.28 -13.02 -1.89
N PHE A 201 5.34 -13.72 -2.53
CA PHE A 201 4.10 -13.13 -3.03
C PHE A 201 3.06 -13.09 -1.91
N ILE A 202 2.48 -11.91 -1.66
CA ILE A 202 1.34 -11.78 -0.75
C ILE A 202 0.07 -11.98 -1.55
N PHE A 203 -0.69 -13.03 -1.24
CA PHE A 203 -2.05 -13.18 -1.75
C PHE A 203 -3.01 -12.31 -0.93
N MET A 204 -4.05 -11.78 -1.57
CA MET A 204 -5.01 -10.89 -0.92
C MET A 204 -6.42 -11.20 -1.39
N THR A 205 -7.40 -11.18 -0.48
CA THR A 205 -8.80 -11.05 -0.91
C THR A 205 -9.00 -9.70 -1.60
N SER A 206 -10.02 -9.61 -2.45
CA SER A 206 -10.36 -8.33 -3.07
C SER A 206 -10.82 -7.34 -2.02
N SER A 207 -10.64 -6.05 -2.29
CA SER A 207 -11.35 -5.01 -1.54
C SER A 207 -12.85 -5.08 -1.84
N LEU A 208 -13.67 -4.66 -0.90
CA LEU A 208 -15.12 -4.60 -1.00
C LEU A 208 -15.59 -3.13 -1.00
N ALA A 209 -16.69 -2.87 -1.69
CA ALA A 209 -17.42 -1.61 -1.63
C ALA A 209 -18.84 -1.85 -1.15
N ARG A 210 -19.49 -0.82 -0.59
CA ARG A 210 -20.87 -0.95 -0.08
C ARG A 210 -21.86 -1.35 -1.17
N SER A 211 -21.82 -0.69 -2.33
CA SER A 211 -22.72 -1.01 -3.46
C SER A 211 -22.35 -2.27 -4.25
N ILE A 212 -21.24 -2.93 -3.89
CA ILE A 212 -20.63 -4.02 -4.69
C ILE A 212 -20.61 -5.33 -3.90
N GLY A 213 -21.33 -5.43 -2.78
CA GLY A 213 -21.61 -6.77 -2.25
C GLY A 213 -22.33 -7.57 -3.33
N ASN A 214 -21.76 -8.67 -3.79
CA ASN A 214 -22.37 -9.52 -4.80
C ASN A 214 -21.83 -10.96 -4.67
N SER A 215 -22.42 -11.88 -5.43
CA SER A 215 -21.98 -13.27 -5.42
C SER A 215 -20.56 -13.46 -5.96
N VAL A 216 -20.16 -12.73 -7.00
CA VAL A 216 -18.82 -12.85 -7.61
C VAL A 216 -17.71 -12.50 -6.61
N ALA A 217 -17.79 -11.35 -5.95
CA ALA A 217 -16.86 -10.93 -4.91
C ALA A 217 -16.86 -11.88 -3.71
N THR A 218 -18.05 -12.35 -3.30
CA THR A 218 -18.19 -13.33 -2.22
C THR A 218 -17.50 -14.64 -2.56
N ASP A 219 -17.78 -15.18 -3.74
CA ASP A 219 -17.26 -16.46 -4.22
C ASP A 219 -15.75 -16.37 -4.45
N PHE A 220 -15.26 -15.33 -5.10
CA PHE A 220 -13.82 -15.10 -5.30
C PHE A 220 -13.07 -15.06 -3.95
N ASN A 221 -13.57 -14.29 -2.98
CA ASN A 221 -12.92 -14.16 -1.68
C ASN A 221 -12.96 -15.46 -0.88
N ASN A 222 -14.04 -16.24 -0.99
CA ASN A 222 -14.11 -17.56 -0.40
C ASN A 222 -13.16 -18.56 -1.06
N GLN A 223 -13.04 -18.53 -2.40
CA GLN A 223 -12.08 -19.34 -3.14
C GLN A 223 -10.64 -19.00 -2.75
N MET A 224 -10.31 -17.72 -2.63
CA MET A 224 -9.00 -17.26 -2.12
C MET A 224 -8.72 -17.84 -0.73
N ARG A 225 -9.65 -17.69 0.23
CA ARG A 225 -9.49 -18.24 1.58
C ARG A 225 -9.29 -19.76 1.59
N GLN A 226 -10.02 -20.50 0.75
CA GLN A 226 -9.86 -21.95 0.58
C GLN A 226 -8.49 -22.30 -0.03
N TYR A 227 -8.05 -21.53 -1.02
CA TYR A 227 -6.79 -21.75 -1.72
C TYR A 227 -5.57 -21.57 -0.81
N ILE A 228 -5.59 -20.59 0.10
CA ILE A 228 -4.51 -20.36 1.07
C ILE A 228 -4.31 -21.53 2.05
N GLN A 229 -5.34 -22.38 2.25
CA GLN A 229 -5.24 -23.59 3.07
C GLN A 229 -4.56 -24.76 2.34
N GLN A 230 -4.18 -24.59 1.09
CA GLN A 230 -3.49 -25.61 0.30
C GLN A 230 -2.00 -25.29 0.22
N ARG A 231 -1.17 -26.28 -0.14
CA ARG A 231 0.27 -26.08 -0.39
C ARG A 231 0.52 -25.87 -1.88
N ASP A 232 1.56 -25.10 -2.20
CA ASP A 232 2.08 -24.91 -3.55
C ASP A 232 2.86 -26.15 -4.03
N SER A 233 3.37 -26.09 -5.27
CA SER A 233 4.20 -27.14 -5.87
C SER A 233 5.55 -27.36 -5.17
N LEU A 234 5.97 -26.41 -4.32
CA LEU A 234 7.18 -26.49 -3.49
C LEU A 234 6.88 -27.01 -2.06
N GLY A 235 5.62 -27.39 -1.79
CA GLY A 235 5.18 -27.91 -0.49
C GLY A 235 5.01 -26.84 0.59
N LYS A 236 4.94 -25.56 0.22
CA LYS A 236 4.77 -24.41 1.11
C LYS A 236 3.33 -23.90 1.08
N TYR A 237 2.85 -23.44 2.23
CA TYR A 237 1.71 -22.54 2.33
C TYR A 237 2.09 -21.12 1.88
N ARG A 238 1.08 -20.25 1.81
CA ARG A 238 1.18 -18.89 1.27
C ARG A 238 1.16 -17.83 2.37
N VAL A 239 1.62 -16.64 2.00
CA VAL A 239 1.45 -15.40 2.78
C VAL A 239 0.16 -14.76 2.33
N PHE A 240 -0.71 -14.40 3.27
CA PHE A 240 -2.07 -13.95 2.97
C PHE A 240 -2.50 -12.76 3.83
N LEU A 241 -3.01 -11.72 3.17
CA LEU A 241 -3.74 -10.63 3.80
C LEU A 241 -5.23 -10.71 3.43
N ASP A 242 -6.08 -11.04 4.39
CA ASP A 242 -7.52 -11.07 4.18
C ASP A 242 -8.13 -9.66 4.28
N PHE A 243 -7.90 -8.89 3.22
CA PHE A 243 -8.35 -7.51 3.06
C PHE A 243 -9.87 -7.37 3.24
N ALA A 244 -10.63 -8.22 2.54
CA ALA A 244 -12.09 -8.27 2.65
C ALA A 244 -12.56 -8.54 4.08
N ASP A 245 -11.90 -9.43 4.82
CA ASP A 245 -12.27 -9.73 6.21
C ASP A 245 -12.06 -8.55 7.17
N ILE A 246 -11.01 -7.76 6.93
CA ILE A 246 -10.73 -6.55 7.70
C ILE A 246 -11.78 -5.46 7.44
N GLU A 247 -12.28 -5.38 6.21
CA GLU A 247 -13.32 -4.45 5.77
C GLU A 247 -14.72 -4.84 6.22
N SER A 248 -15.08 -6.12 6.13
CA SER A 248 -16.47 -6.56 6.25
C SER A 248 -16.88 -7.06 7.63
N HIS A 249 -16.06 -6.81 8.65
CA HIS A 249 -16.37 -7.17 10.03
C HIS A 249 -15.96 -6.09 11.02
N LEU A 250 -16.85 -5.85 11.98
CA LEU A 250 -16.59 -5.04 13.16
C LEU A 250 -15.51 -5.65 14.07
N PRO A 251 -14.88 -4.88 14.98
CA PRO A 251 -13.86 -5.41 15.89
C PRO A 251 -14.36 -6.56 16.78
N ASP A 252 -15.66 -6.60 17.08
CA ASP A 252 -16.31 -7.68 17.83
C ASP A 252 -16.60 -8.94 16.98
N GLY A 253 -16.33 -8.88 15.68
CA GLY A 253 -16.54 -9.94 14.72
C GLY A 253 -17.92 -9.93 14.04
N SER A 254 -18.78 -8.96 14.34
CA SER A 254 -20.07 -8.79 13.67
C SER A 254 -19.86 -8.50 12.18
N PRO A 255 -20.53 -9.22 11.27
CA PRO A 255 -20.37 -9.01 9.83
C PRO A 255 -21.13 -7.76 9.37
N CYS A 256 -20.65 -7.18 8.26
CA CYS A 256 -21.27 -6.05 7.57
C CYS A 256 -21.66 -6.47 6.15
N TYR A 257 -22.78 -5.93 5.70
CA TYR A 257 -23.39 -6.27 4.42
C TYR A 257 -23.55 -5.03 3.55
N ASP A 258 -23.89 -5.27 2.29
CA ASP A 258 -24.11 -4.26 1.26
C ASP A 258 -25.28 -3.33 1.59
N ASP A 259 -25.53 -2.37 0.70
CA ASP A 259 -26.52 -1.31 0.88
C ASP A 259 -27.97 -1.73 0.61
N ARG A 260 -28.22 -2.96 0.11
CA ARG A 260 -29.56 -3.53 -0.09
C ARG A 260 -30.09 -4.18 1.18
N ASP A 261 -30.00 -3.47 2.31
CA ASP A 261 -30.36 -3.95 3.65
C ASP A 261 -31.58 -3.22 4.26
N GLY A 262 -32.09 -2.17 3.61
CA GLY A 262 -33.20 -1.34 4.10
C GLY A 262 -32.80 -0.35 5.20
N VAL A 263 -31.50 -0.12 5.40
CA VAL A 263 -30.95 0.81 6.39
C VAL A 263 -30.54 2.10 5.69
N GLN A 264 -30.99 3.25 6.21
CA GLN A 264 -30.59 4.53 5.67
C GLN A 264 -29.15 4.87 6.03
N TYR A 265 -28.37 5.20 5.00
CA TYR A 265 -27.03 5.71 5.09
C TYR A 265 -26.98 7.19 4.69
N CYS A 266 -26.23 8.02 5.41
CA CYS A 266 -26.02 9.42 5.03
C CYS A 266 -24.55 9.83 5.17
N GLN A 267 -23.94 10.26 4.06
CA GLN A 267 -22.61 10.90 4.09
C GLN A 267 -22.71 12.32 4.66
N SER A 268 -23.75 13.05 4.28
CA SER A 268 -24.04 14.41 4.75
C SER A 268 -25.54 14.70 4.67
N PRO A 269 -26.04 15.78 5.31
CA PRO A 269 -27.45 16.14 5.21
C PRO A 269 -27.90 16.28 3.74
N GLY A 270 -28.84 15.44 3.31
CA GLY A 270 -29.36 15.44 1.94
C GLY A 270 -28.60 14.55 0.95
N VAL A 271 -27.47 13.96 1.36
CA VAL A 271 -26.74 12.93 0.59
C VAL A 271 -26.86 11.61 1.34
N CYS A 272 -27.96 10.92 1.06
CA CYS A 272 -28.32 9.67 1.71
C CYS A 272 -28.77 8.62 0.70
N GLU A 273 -28.61 7.37 1.06
CA GLU A 273 -29.02 6.18 0.30
C GLU A 273 -29.75 5.23 1.26
N ASN A 274 -30.75 4.50 0.74
CA ASN A 274 -31.55 3.53 1.49
C ASN A 274 -32.25 2.59 0.51
N LEU A 275 -31.49 1.67 -0.10
CA LEU A 275 -32.04 0.66 -0.98
C LEU A 275 -32.88 -0.35 -0.18
N ALA A 276 -33.94 -0.86 -0.82
CA ALA A 276 -34.83 -1.82 -0.18
C ALA A 276 -34.07 -3.12 0.13
N ASN A 277 -34.38 -3.72 1.29
CA ASN A 277 -33.81 -5.01 1.67
C ASN A 277 -34.22 -6.10 0.68
N ASP A 278 -33.26 -6.70 -0.02
CA ASP A 278 -33.51 -7.77 -1.00
C ASP A 278 -33.48 -9.19 -0.39
N GLY A 279 -33.15 -9.29 0.90
CA GLY A 279 -33.06 -10.53 1.66
C GLY A 279 -31.74 -11.28 1.51
N ILE A 280 -30.74 -10.70 0.84
CA ILE A 280 -29.43 -11.32 0.62
C ILE A 280 -28.36 -10.49 1.33
N ASN A 281 -27.51 -11.19 2.09
CA ASN A 281 -26.48 -10.56 2.91
C ASN A 281 -25.10 -10.76 2.25
N TYR A 282 -24.76 -9.94 1.26
CA TYR A 282 -23.42 -10.00 0.66
C TYR A 282 -22.41 -9.21 1.49
N PRO A 283 -21.24 -9.77 1.83
CA PRO A 283 -20.22 -9.04 2.57
C PRO A 283 -19.82 -7.75 1.84
N ALA A 284 -19.77 -6.65 2.59
CA ALA A 284 -19.30 -5.37 2.10
C ALA A 284 -18.50 -4.65 3.18
N ILE A 285 -17.77 -3.59 2.81
CA ILE A 285 -17.07 -2.74 3.77
C ILE A 285 -18.07 -2.21 4.82
N CYS A 286 -17.71 -2.32 6.10
CA CYS A 286 -18.55 -1.82 7.17
C CYS A 286 -18.77 -0.31 7.04
N GLN A 287 -20.01 0.09 7.28
CA GLN A 287 -20.42 1.48 7.39
C GLN A 287 -19.57 2.28 8.40
N HIS A 288 -19.12 1.61 9.46
CA HIS A 288 -18.28 2.19 10.49
C HIS A 288 -16.89 2.59 9.98
N TYR A 289 -16.48 2.08 8.82
CA TYR A 289 -15.13 2.22 8.30
C TYR A 289 -15.03 3.18 7.12
N THR A 290 -16.16 3.65 6.59
CA THR A 290 -16.22 4.57 5.44
C THR A 290 -17.34 5.60 5.60
N VAL A 291 -17.10 6.81 5.09
CA VAL A 291 -18.13 7.85 4.94
C VAL A 291 -18.69 7.93 3.51
N GLU A 292 -18.24 7.05 2.61
CA GLU A 292 -18.78 6.95 1.26
C GLU A 292 -20.13 6.18 1.27
N THR A 293 -21.16 6.76 0.63
CA THR A 293 -22.50 6.15 0.58
C THR A 293 -22.54 4.85 -0.21
N THR A 294 -21.86 4.81 -1.36
CA THR A 294 -21.95 3.69 -2.31
C THR A 294 -20.59 3.06 -2.62
N ASN A 295 -19.51 3.79 -2.40
CA ASN A 295 -18.20 3.41 -2.93
C ASN A 295 -17.40 2.52 -1.97
N GLY A 296 -16.26 2.06 -2.46
CA GLY A 296 -15.27 1.30 -1.68
C GLY A 296 -13.87 1.72 -2.07
N HIS A 297 -13.64 3.01 -2.23
CA HIS A 297 -12.32 3.48 -2.64
C HIS A 297 -11.32 3.36 -1.48
N LEU A 298 -11.75 3.16 -0.24
CA LEU A 298 -10.90 3.35 0.97
C LEU A 298 -10.31 4.76 1.04
N THR A 299 -10.98 5.74 0.44
CA THR A 299 -10.51 7.12 0.42
C THR A 299 -10.54 7.76 1.79
N MET A 300 -11.32 7.21 2.73
CA MET A 300 -11.69 7.92 3.95
C MET A 300 -12.00 6.94 5.09
N GLY A 301 -11.61 7.30 6.31
CA GLY A 301 -12.13 6.72 7.55
C GLY A 301 -11.26 5.64 8.19
N PRO A 302 -11.79 4.99 9.24
CA PRO A 302 -11.04 4.00 10.02
C PRO A 302 -10.46 2.86 9.20
N ILE A 303 -11.01 2.56 8.02
CA ILE A 303 -10.49 1.46 7.20
C ILE A 303 -9.01 1.65 6.83
N ARG A 304 -8.59 2.89 6.54
CA ARG A 304 -7.21 3.19 6.15
C ARG A 304 -6.23 2.70 7.21
N ILE A 305 -6.42 3.15 8.45
CA ILE A 305 -5.53 2.77 9.55
C ILE A 305 -5.62 1.27 9.86
N ARG A 306 -6.80 0.66 9.77
CA ARG A 306 -6.94 -0.80 9.96
C ARG A 306 -6.11 -1.59 8.95
N ILE A 307 -6.16 -1.23 7.67
CA ILE A 307 -5.35 -1.86 6.62
C ILE A 307 -3.86 -1.57 6.85
N ALA A 308 -3.47 -0.34 7.16
CA ALA A 308 -2.08 0.02 7.46
C ALA A 308 -1.51 -0.82 8.61
N LYS A 309 -2.26 -0.96 9.71
CA LYS A 309 -1.89 -1.82 10.85
C LYS A 309 -1.71 -3.28 10.41
N ALA A 310 -2.58 -3.78 9.54
CA ALA A 310 -2.49 -5.14 9.00
C ALA A 310 -1.20 -5.37 8.18
N PHE A 311 -0.82 -4.41 7.31
CA PHE A 311 0.44 -4.48 6.57
C PHE A 311 1.64 -4.55 7.51
N TRP A 312 1.67 -3.73 8.57
CA TRP A 312 2.75 -3.79 9.56
C TRP A 312 2.82 -5.11 10.32
N VAL A 313 1.66 -5.67 10.72
CA VAL A 313 1.60 -7.01 11.34
C VAL A 313 2.12 -8.09 10.38
N LEU A 314 1.73 -8.03 9.11
CA LEU A 314 2.17 -8.99 8.09
C LEU A 314 3.68 -8.91 7.87
N MET A 315 4.19 -7.70 7.61
CA MET A 315 5.60 -7.46 7.31
C MET A 315 6.49 -7.75 8.53
N ALA A 316 6.03 -7.50 9.75
CA ALA A 316 6.72 -7.93 10.97
C ALA A 316 6.83 -9.46 11.05
N GLN A 317 5.77 -10.18 10.66
CA GLN A 317 5.82 -11.65 10.61
C GLN A 317 6.79 -12.19 9.57
N LEU A 318 6.84 -11.56 8.38
CA LEU A 318 7.83 -11.86 7.34
C LEU A 318 9.26 -11.52 7.78
N ALA A 319 9.41 -10.50 8.62
CA ALA A 319 10.65 -10.14 9.29
C ALA A 319 11.02 -11.09 10.45
N GLY A 320 10.26 -12.15 10.70
CA GLY A 320 10.58 -13.19 11.68
C GLY A 320 9.89 -13.05 13.02
N TRP A 321 8.96 -12.12 13.15
CA TRP A 321 8.08 -12.12 14.30
C TRP A 321 7.11 -13.30 14.20
N ASN A 322 6.94 -14.01 15.30
CA ASN A 322 5.98 -15.10 15.40
C ASN A 322 5.09 -14.85 16.63
N PRO A 323 3.98 -14.10 16.48
CA PRO A 323 3.10 -13.79 17.59
C PRO A 323 2.54 -15.08 18.19
N GLY A 324 2.82 -15.33 19.48
CA GLY A 324 2.43 -16.57 20.18
C GLY A 324 3.41 -17.75 20.06
N GLY A 325 4.50 -17.61 19.29
CA GLY A 325 5.56 -18.62 19.15
C GLY A 325 6.89 -18.21 19.79
N VAL A 326 7.89 -19.10 19.70
CA VAL A 326 9.27 -18.74 20.08
C VAL A 326 9.87 -17.91 18.96
N ASN A 327 10.04 -16.61 19.20
CA ASN A 327 10.74 -15.72 18.28
C ASN A 327 12.19 -16.20 18.10
N PRO A 328 12.70 -16.33 16.87
CA PRO A 328 14.10 -16.66 16.66
C PRO A 328 14.96 -15.59 17.34
N SER A 329 15.88 -16.06 18.21
CA SER A 329 16.81 -15.18 18.92
C SER A 329 17.56 -14.31 17.89
N PRO A 330 17.77 -13.01 18.16
CA PRO A 330 18.47 -12.14 17.22
C PRO A 330 19.82 -12.78 16.86
N VAL A 331 19.99 -13.12 15.58
CA VAL A 331 21.29 -13.55 15.06
C VAL A 331 22.25 -12.39 15.35
N PRO A 332 23.38 -12.59 16.06
CA PRO A 332 24.33 -11.53 16.32
C PRO A 332 24.75 -10.92 14.98
N SER A 333 24.50 -9.62 14.81
CA SER A 333 24.95 -8.87 13.65
C SER A 333 26.46 -9.07 13.51
N GLN A 334 26.91 -9.64 12.38
CA GLN A 334 28.34 -9.82 12.15
C GLN A 334 29.00 -8.45 12.15
N THR A 335 29.84 -8.23 13.15
CA THR A 335 30.64 -7.02 13.29
C THR A 335 31.58 -6.97 12.08
N SER A 336 31.44 -5.96 11.23
CA SER A 336 32.36 -5.76 10.12
C SER A 336 33.77 -5.52 10.68
N THR A 337 34.68 -6.44 10.38
CA THR A 337 36.10 -6.34 10.70
C THR A 337 36.69 -5.09 10.05
N PRO A 338 37.39 -4.21 10.79
CA PRO A 338 37.97 -3.00 10.21
C PRO A 338 39.07 -3.37 9.20
N THR A 339 38.95 -2.84 7.98
CA THR A 339 39.94 -2.97 6.92
C THR A 339 41.23 -2.20 7.30
N PRO A 340 42.44 -2.72 7.01
CA PRO A 340 43.69 -2.05 7.38
C PRO A 340 43.86 -0.70 6.68
N SER A 341 44.15 0.32 7.47
CA SER A 341 44.51 1.67 7.00
C SER A 341 45.85 1.66 6.26
N ILE A 342 45.84 2.13 5.01
CA ILE A 342 47.07 2.45 4.27
C ILE A 342 47.32 3.94 4.43
N ASN A 343 48.42 4.25 5.10
CA ASN A 343 48.98 5.59 5.21
C ASN A 343 49.70 5.96 3.90
N PRO A 344 49.54 7.19 3.39
CA PRO A 344 50.74 7.92 3.00
C PRO A 344 50.70 9.37 3.47
N GLY A 345 51.72 9.73 4.24
CA GLY A 345 52.05 11.12 4.52
C GLY A 345 52.57 11.81 3.26
N ALA A 346 51.99 12.96 2.94
CA ALA A 346 52.65 14.03 2.22
C ALA A 346 52.07 15.37 2.71
N SER A 347 52.99 16.27 3.05
CA SER A 347 52.80 17.58 3.66
C SER A 347 51.98 18.52 2.75
N VAL A 348 51.01 19.24 3.31
CA VAL A 348 50.30 20.33 2.62
C VAL A 348 50.40 21.61 3.43
N THR A 349 51.00 22.59 2.77
CA THR A 349 51.21 23.99 3.15
C THR A 349 49.89 24.78 3.11
N ASP A 350 49.74 25.73 4.04
CA ASP A 350 48.60 26.67 4.15
C ASP A 350 48.27 27.41 2.85
N ILE A 351 46.99 27.42 2.45
CA ILE A 351 46.42 28.33 1.43
C ILE A 351 45.01 28.80 1.90
N PRO A 352 44.64 30.09 1.71
CA PRO A 352 43.54 30.74 2.42
C PRO A 352 42.16 30.44 1.82
N THR A 353 41.15 30.49 2.69
CA THR A 353 39.72 30.31 2.42
C THR A 353 39.18 31.39 1.46
N GLN A 354 38.81 31.00 0.23
CA GLN A 354 37.96 31.84 -0.64
C GLN A 354 36.49 31.48 -0.46
N MET A 355 35.67 32.53 -0.34
CA MET A 355 34.22 32.53 -0.28
C MET A 355 33.67 32.26 -1.70
N PRO A 356 32.70 31.34 -1.92
CA PRO A 356 32.22 31.06 -3.27
C PRO A 356 31.32 32.20 -3.78
N THR A 357 31.76 32.80 -4.89
CA THR A 357 31.04 33.73 -5.76
C THR A 357 29.87 33.04 -6.50
N SER A 358 28.75 33.74 -6.62
CA SER A 358 27.51 33.35 -7.29
C SER A 358 27.71 33.02 -8.78
N SER A 359 27.28 31.82 -9.17
CA SER A 359 27.22 31.29 -10.55
C SER A 359 26.04 31.92 -11.32
N PRO A 360 26.11 32.11 -12.66
CA PRO A 360 25.07 32.81 -13.42
C PRO A 360 23.78 31.99 -13.52
N THR A 361 22.64 32.64 -13.30
CA THR A 361 21.30 32.05 -13.37
C THR A 361 20.99 31.62 -14.80
N GLN A 362 20.89 30.31 -15.03
CA GLN A 362 20.31 29.75 -16.26
C GLN A 362 18.81 30.06 -16.32
N PRO A 363 18.19 30.14 -17.52
CA PRO A 363 16.75 30.35 -17.64
C PRO A 363 15.96 29.23 -16.95
N PRO A 364 14.78 29.51 -16.38
CA PRO A 364 13.89 28.50 -15.81
C PRO A 364 13.55 27.43 -16.86
N LEU A 365 13.58 26.16 -16.48
CA LEU A 365 13.12 25.05 -17.32
C LEU A 365 11.59 25.03 -17.26
N PRO A 366 10.86 25.14 -18.40
CA PRO A 366 9.39 25.07 -18.37
C PRO A 366 8.93 23.75 -17.77
N GLY A 367 8.06 23.81 -16.76
CA GLY A 367 7.62 22.66 -15.98
C GLY A 367 8.37 22.44 -14.66
N ASP A 368 9.49 23.11 -14.41
CA ASP A 368 10.29 22.99 -13.16
C ASP A 368 9.90 24.14 -12.21
N ALA A 369 8.85 23.92 -11.41
CA ALA A 369 8.33 24.92 -10.50
C ALA A 369 9.16 25.05 -9.23
N ASN A 370 9.83 23.98 -8.79
CA ASN A 370 10.64 24.00 -7.56
C ASN A 370 12.10 24.46 -7.81
N GLY A 371 12.53 24.58 -9.07
CA GLY A 371 13.85 25.04 -9.49
C GLY A 371 14.97 24.02 -9.31
N ASP A 372 14.65 22.73 -9.13
CA ASP A 372 15.60 21.66 -8.88
C ASP A 372 16.22 21.06 -10.16
N ARG A 373 15.80 21.59 -11.32
CA ARG A 373 16.20 21.19 -12.68
C ARG A 373 15.65 19.84 -13.12
N ARG A 374 14.58 19.38 -12.50
CA ARG A 374 13.75 18.26 -12.93
C ARG A 374 12.33 18.76 -13.13
N VAL A 375 11.57 18.03 -13.94
CA VAL A 375 10.15 18.26 -14.13
C VAL A 375 9.49 16.97 -13.73
N ASP A 376 9.00 16.91 -12.49
CA ASP A 376 8.49 15.68 -11.90
C ASP A 376 7.17 15.91 -11.12
N GLY A 377 6.78 14.93 -10.32
CA GLY A 377 5.54 14.97 -9.55
C GLY A 377 5.49 16.11 -8.53
N ILE A 378 6.64 16.64 -8.10
CA ILE A 378 6.70 17.77 -7.17
C ILE A 378 6.26 19.05 -7.88
N ASP A 379 6.68 19.26 -9.12
CA ASP A 379 6.27 20.43 -9.92
C ASP A 379 4.79 20.38 -10.28
N TYR A 380 4.26 19.18 -10.54
CA TYR A 380 2.83 18.97 -10.74
C TYR A 380 2.02 19.40 -9.53
N VAL A 381 2.48 19.03 -8.32
CA VAL A 381 1.80 19.41 -7.08
C VAL A 381 1.83 20.92 -6.89
N ILE A 382 2.90 21.59 -7.28
CA ILE A 382 2.98 23.06 -7.24
C ILE A 382 1.99 23.70 -8.22
N TRP A 383 1.94 23.23 -9.47
CA TRP A 383 0.94 23.68 -10.46
C TRP A 383 -0.50 23.39 -9.98
N LEU A 384 -0.76 22.19 -9.47
CA LEU A 384 -2.10 21.77 -9.01
C LEU A 384 -2.60 22.63 -7.85
N ASN A 385 -1.72 23.00 -6.92
CA ASN A 385 -2.07 23.85 -5.78
C ASN A 385 -2.46 25.27 -6.17
N HIS A 386 -2.01 25.74 -7.35
CA HIS A 386 -2.30 27.07 -7.87
C HIS A 386 -3.26 27.04 -9.06
N TYR A 387 -3.78 25.87 -9.45
CA TYR A 387 -4.66 25.73 -10.60
C TYR A 387 -5.88 26.66 -10.52
N ASN A 388 -6.12 27.36 -11.62
CA ASN A 388 -7.18 28.36 -11.79
C ASN A 388 -7.01 29.61 -10.90
N GLN A 389 -5.77 29.99 -10.58
CA GLN A 389 -5.42 31.21 -9.85
C GLN A 389 -4.57 32.15 -10.72
N GLU A 390 -4.83 33.46 -10.63
CA GLU A 390 -3.91 34.49 -11.13
C GLU A 390 -2.69 34.57 -10.23
N THR A 391 -1.50 34.69 -10.81
CA THR A 391 -0.24 34.70 -10.05
C THR A 391 0.72 35.82 -10.49
N ASN A 392 1.52 36.32 -9.54
CA ASN A 392 2.71 37.13 -9.79
C ASN A 392 4.02 36.35 -9.53
N GLY A 393 3.93 35.11 -9.05
CA GLY A 393 5.04 34.18 -8.79
C GLY A 393 5.54 33.47 -10.05
N GLY A 394 4.77 33.50 -11.14
CA GLY A 394 5.16 32.95 -12.44
C GLY A 394 5.41 31.44 -12.36
N TYR A 395 6.51 30.98 -12.97
CA TYR A 395 6.85 29.56 -13.03
C TYR A 395 6.97 28.87 -11.66
N LEU A 396 7.28 29.61 -10.58
CA LEU A 396 7.34 29.08 -9.21
C LEU A 396 5.97 28.69 -8.65
N ASP A 397 4.90 29.27 -9.18
CA ASP A 397 3.52 28.92 -8.84
C ASP A 397 2.90 28.00 -9.91
N GLY A 398 3.68 27.61 -10.92
CA GLY A 398 3.21 26.78 -12.03
C GLY A 398 2.68 27.55 -13.24
N ASP A 399 2.84 28.87 -13.32
CA ASP A 399 2.59 29.64 -14.56
C ASP A 399 3.82 29.54 -15.47
N PHE A 400 3.88 28.45 -16.23
CA PHE A 400 5.01 28.07 -17.06
C PHE A 400 5.01 28.79 -18.41
N ASN A 401 3.88 29.36 -18.84
CA ASN A 401 3.80 30.18 -20.06
C ASN A 401 3.99 31.69 -19.78
N SER A 402 4.00 32.10 -18.51
CA SER A 402 4.15 33.47 -18.00
C SER A 402 3.06 34.44 -18.46
N ASP A 403 1.82 33.97 -18.58
CA ASP A 403 0.65 34.79 -18.94
C ASP A 403 -0.10 35.38 -17.73
N GLY A 404 0.33 35.04 -16.51
CA GLY A 404 -0.22 35.51 -15.25
C GLY A 404 -1.35 34.65 -14.70
N MET A 405 -1.67 33.51 -15.32
CA MET A 405 -2.68 32.55 -14.89
C MET A 405 -2.08 31.14 -14.83
N VAL A 406 -2.42 30.36 -13.81
CA VAL A 406 -2.02 28.95 -13.74
C VAL A 406 -3.18 28.09 -14.24
N ASP A 407 -3.10 27.56 -15.45
CA ASP A 407 -4.21 26.83 -16.08
C ASP A 407 -3.79 25.57 -16.86
N GLY A 408 -4.71 25.05 -17.67
CA GLY A 408 -4.50 23.83 -18.46
C GLY A 408 -3.40 23.96 -19.53
N ILE A 409 -3.00 25.17 -19.92
CA ILE A 409 -1.88 25.40 -20.84
C ILE A 409 -0.56 25.12 -20.11
N ASP A 410 -0.44 25.52 -18.85
CA ASP A 410 0.74 25.23 -18.04
C ASP A 410 0.88 23.75 -17.72
N TYR A 411 -0.24 23.06 -17.48
CA TYR A 411 -0.24 21.60 -17.35
C TYR A 411 0.37 20.91 -18.56
N VAL A 412 0.03 21.37 -19.78
CA VAL A 412 0.58 20.81 -21.02
C VAL A 412 2.09 21.10 -21.13
N LEU A 413 2.56 22.25 -20.64
CA LEU A 413 3.98 22.56 -20.58
C LEU A 413 4.74 21.67 -19.59
N TRP A 414 4.18 21.44 -18.40
CA TRP A 414 4.73 20.49 -17.43
C TRP A 414 4.76 19.07 -18.00
N LEU A 415 3.63 18.59 -18.54
CA LEU A 415 3.50 17.24 -19.09
C LEU A 415 4.50 16.96 -20.22
N ASN A 416 4.74 17.95 -21.08
CA ASN A 416 5.68 17.82 -22.20
C ASN A 416 7.16 17.78 -21.77
N ASN A 417 7.47 18.24 -20.55
CA ASN A 417 8.84 18.28 -20.04
C ASN A 417 9.08 17.26 -18.91
N TYR A 418 8.06 16.50 -18.50
CA TYR A 418 8.14 15.48 -17.44
C TYR A 418 9.18 14.40 -17.74
N VAL A 419 10.13 14.17 -16.83
CA VAL A 419 11.31 13.29 -17.02
C VAL A 419 11.62 12.36 -15.86
#